data_AF-A0AAX4K1V0-F1
#
_entry.id   AF-A0AAX4K1V0-F1
#
_cell.length_a   1.000
_cell.length_b   1.000
_cell.length_c   1.000
_cell.angle_alpha   90.00
_cell.angle_beta   90.00
_cell.angle_gamma   90.00
#
_symmetry.space_group_name_H-M   'P 1'
#
loop_
_entity.id
_entity.type
_entity.pdbx_description
1 polymer ?
#
loop_
_entity_poly.entity_id
_entity_poly.type
_entity_poly.pdbx_seq_one_letter_code
_entity_poly.pdbx_strand_id
1 'polypeptide(L)'
;MTRPKSNQSPPPLSSTGSEGYCHSCGRLLPKENKSDPTPRKFCSTTCRSHSKSNIYRNIRKELIESYHKSLSENKMGKVILCSDIEKIVFKHVTVGDDHTEPTIALENGSEDTISSSSSSKLSQVEQREESRRAARRLVAFGFESQGILNENRSLEPIQNGKIVETSFAKGEWGIRWK
;
A
#
# COMPACT_ATOMS: atom_id res chain seq x y z
N MET A 1 26.35 35.23 -8.48
CA MET A 1 25.89 35.21 -7.07
C MET A 1 25.33 33.82 -6.78
N THR A 2 26.02 33.05 -5.95
CA THR A 2 25.77 31.61 -5.73
C THR A 2 24.85 31.43 -4.51
N ARG A 3 23.71 30.75 -4.68
CA ARG A 3 22.72 30.48 -3.62
C ARG A 3 23.26 29.43 -2.63
N PRO A 4 23.28 29.66 -1.31
CA PRO A 4 23.79 28.66 -0.37
C PRO A 4 22.83 27.47 -0.25
N LYS A 5 23.41 26.27 -0.20
CA LYS A 5 22.71 25.00 0.11
C LYS A 5 22.26 25.03 1.58
N SER A 6 20.94 24.98 1.80
CA SER A 6 20.37 24.81 3.13
C SER A 6 20.60 23.38 3.60
N ASN A 7 21.30 23.24 4.74
CA ASN A 7 21.39 21.99 5.50
C ASN A 7 19.98 21.54 5.90
N GLN A 8 19.56 20.36 5.42
CA GLN A 8 18.33 19.71 5.88
C GLN A 8 18.64 19.03 7.22
N SER A 9 18.04 19.54 8.30
CA SER A 9 17.99 18.81 9.56
C SER A 9 17.07 17.58 9.39
N PRO A 10 17.39 16.42 9.97
CA PRO A 10 16.52 15.24 9.88
C PRO A 10 15.14 15.57 10.51
N PRO A 11 14.03 15.16 9.87
CA PRO A 11 12.71 15.42 10.42
C PRO A 11 12.53 14.64 11.73
N PRO A 12 11.81 15.20 12.73
CA PRO A 12 11.59 14.52 14.00
C PRO A 12 10.77 13.25 13.78
N LEU A 13 11.32 12.12 14.25
CA LEU A 13 10.56 10.89 14.46
C LEU A 13 9.56 11.16 15.59
N SER A 14 8.29 11.41 15.26
CA SER A 14 7.12 11.05 16.07
C SER A 14 5.86 11.74 15.52
N SER A 15 5.04 11.00 14.79
CA SER A 15 3.60 11.23 14.76
C SER A 15 2.91 9.87 14.89
N THR A 16 2.79 9.42 16.14
CA THR A 16 1.83 8.40 16.54
C THR A 16 0.44 9.03 16.51
N GLY A 17 -0.13 9.09 15.32
CA GLY A 17 -1.47 9.62 15.06
C GLY A 17 -1.75 9.50 13.57
N SER A 18 -2.83 8.83 13.22
CA SER A 18 -3.35 8.72 11.83
C SER A 18 -3.75 10.08 11.23
N GLU A 19 -3.61 11.15 11.99
CA GLU A 19 -3.81 12.54 11.61
C GLU A 19 -2.68 13.02 10.70
N GLY A 20 -3.05 13.69 9.60
CA GLY A 20 -2.09 14.24 8.65
C GLY A 20 -1.75 13.34 7.45
N TYR A 21 -2.43 12.21 7.24
CA TYR A 21 -2.30 11.41 6.01
C TYR A 21 -3.58 11.36 5.18
N CYS A 22 -3.42 11.33 3.86
CA CYS A 22 -4.52 11.20 2.92
C CYS A 22 -5.15 9.81 3.03
N HIS A 23 -6.45 9.78 3.34
CA HIS A 23 -7.26 8.56 3.48
C HIS A 23 -7.54 7.83 2.16
N SER A 24 -6.93 8.24 1.05
CA SER A 24 -7.02 7.55 -0.23
C SER A 24 -5.66 6.99 -0.64
N CYS A 25 -4.65 7.85 -0.74
CA CYS A 25 -3.32 7.49 -1.27
C CYS A 25 -2.22 7.33 -0.21
N GLY A 26 -2.49 7.63 1.06
CA GLY A 26 -1.54 7.52 2.17
C GLY A 26 -0.40 8.55 2.17
N ARG A 27 -0.49 9.63 1.36
CA ARG A 27 0.50 10.72 1.39
C ARG A 27 0.28 11.66 2.57
N LEU A 28 1.36 12.21 3.10
CA LEU A 28 1.34 13.32 4.06
C LEU A 28 0.54 14.49 3.49
N LEU A 29 -0.38 15.00 4.28
CA LEU A 29 -1.15 16.20 3.98
C LEU A 29 -0.37 17.44 4.45
N PRO A 30 -0.48 18.56 3.71
CA PRO A 30 0.06 19.83 4.19
C PRO A 30 -0.54 20.18 5.55
N LYS A 31 0.27 20.84 6.40
CA LYS A 31 -0.21 21.37 7.68
C LYS A 31 -1.43 22.26 7.43
N GLU A 32 -2.46 22.05 8.22
CA GLU A 32 -3.74 22.74 8.09
C GLU A 32 -3.56 24.24 8.31
N ASN A 33 -4.19 25.07 7.46
CA ASN A 33 -4.20 26.51 7.68
C ASN A 33 -5.20 26.81 8.79
N LYS A 34 -4.81 27.64 9.76
CA LYS A 34 -5.62 28.02 10.94
C LYS A 34 -7.02 28.60 10.62
N SER A 35 -7.28 28.94 9.35
CA SER A 35 -8.50 29.55 8.87
C SER A 35 -9.63 28.57 8.57
N ASP A 36 -9.37 27.27 8.41
CA ASP A 36 -10.39 26.26 8.16
C ASP A 36 -10.21 25.12 9.18
N PRO A 37 -11.06 25.04 10.22
CA PRO A 37 -10.91 24.09 11.31
C PRO A 37 -11.31 22.65 10.91
N THR A 38 -11.76 22.43 9.67
CA THR A 38 -12.17 21.10 9.21
C THR A 38 -10.95 20.29 8.76
N PRO A 39 -10.64 19.15 9.41
CA PRO A 39 -9.46 18.37 9.06
C PRO A 39 -9.61 17.79 7.65
N ARG A 40 -8.61 18.04 6.79
CA ARG A 40 -8.66 17.57 5.40
C ARG A 40 -8.40 16.07 5.38
N LYS A 41 -9.34 15.28 4.85
CA LYS A 41 -9.18 13.82 4.74
C LYS A 41 -8.41 13.36 3.49
N PHE A 42 -8.47 14.16 2.42
CA PHE A 42 -7.92 13.80 1.11
C PHE A 42 -7.03 14.91 0.56
N CYS A 43 -5.95 14.55 -0.13
CA CYS A 43 -5.01 15.52 -0.72
C CYS A 43 -5.52 16.15 -2.02
N SER A 44 -6.53 15.57 -2.67
CA SER A 44 -7.09 16.06 -3.94
C SER A 44 -8.53 15.57 -4.17
N THR A 45 -9.23 16.22 -5.10
CA THR A 45 -10.54 15.78 -5.60
C THR A 45 -10.46 14.38 -6.22
N THR A 46 -9.41 14.09 -6.98
CA THR A 46 -9.13 12.76 -7.53
C THR A 46 -9.05 11.70 -6.43
N CYS A 47 -8.32 11.97 -5.34
CA CYS A 47 -8.22 11.06 -4.20
C CYS A 47 -9.58 10.85 -3.50
N ARG A 48 -10.41 11.89 -3.42
CA ARG A 48 -11.76 11.83 -2.86
C ARG A 48 -12.72 11.00 -3.73
N SER A 49 -12.62 11.08 -5.06
CA SER A 49 -13.42 10.25 -5.96
C SER A 49 -12.92 8.80 -5.98
N HIS A 50 -11.61 8.63 -6.02
CA HIS A 50 -10.96 7.32 -6.02
C HIS A 50 -11.32 6.49 -4.76
N SER A 51 -11.37 7.13 -3.59
CA SER A 51 -11.74 6.44 -2.34
C SER A 51 -13.18 5.91 -2.31
N LYS A 52 -14.05 6.38 -3.20
CA LYS A 52 -15.45 5.95 -3.33
C LYS A 52 -15.66 4.83 -4.34
N SER A 53 -14.72 4.62 -5.26
CA SER A 53 -14.83 3.58 -6.30
C SER A 53 -14.69 2.19 -5.70
N ASN A 54 -15.66 1.32 -6.00
CA ASN A 54 -15.63 -0.07 -5.54
C ASN A 54 -14.47 -0.87 -6.16
N ILE A 55 -14.14 -0.60 -7.44
CA ILE A 55 -13.05 -1.26 -8.15
C ILE A 55 -11.73 -1.07 -7.39
N TYR A 56 -11.41 0.18 -7.05
CA TYR A 56 -10.18 0.50 -6.34
C TYR A 56 -10.18 0.04 -4.88
N ARG A 57 -11.35 -0.08 -4.24
CA ARG A 57 -11.46 -0.65 -2.90
C ARG A 57 -11.15 -2.15 -2.90
N ASN A 58 -11.68 -2.90 -3.87
CA ASN A 58 -11.45 -4.33 -4.00
C ASN A 58 -9.96 -4.62 -4.28
N ILE A 59 -9.39 -3.91 -5.26
CA ILE A 59 -7.95 -4.02 -5.57
C ILE A 59 -7.09 -3.69 -4.35
N ARG A 60 -7.43 -2.62 -3.62
CA ARG A 60 -6.68 -2.26 -2.42
C ARG A 60 -6.75 -3.37 -1.36
N LYS A 61 -7.91 -3.97 -1.15
CA LYS A 61 -8.09 -5.06 -0.19
C LYS A 61 -7.18 -6.24 -0.54
N GLU A 62 -7.19 -6.66 -1.80
CA GLU A 62 -6.36 -7.75 -2.32
C GLU A 62 -4.85 -7.45 -2.19
N LEU A 63 -4.43 -6.21 -2.49
CA LEU A 63 -3.05 -5.77 -2.28
C LEU A 63 -2.65 -5.85 -0.81
N ILE A 64 -3.51 -5.41 0.10
CA ILE A 64 -3.25 -5.41 1.54
C ILE A 64 -3.12 -6.83 2.08
N GLU A 65 -4.01 -7.73 1.69
CA GLU A 65 -3.92 -9.16 2.03
C GLU A 65 -2.62 -9.77 1.48
N SER A 66 -2.24 -9.43 0.26
CA SER A 66 -0.99 -9.89 -0.36
C SER A 66 0.27 -9.38 0.35
N TYR A 67 0.27 -8.12 0.81
CA TYR A 67 1.33 -7.59 1.67
C TYR A 67 1.40 -8.33 3.00
N HIS A 68 0.25 -8.56 3.66
CA HIS A 68 0.18 -9.25 4.95
C HIS A 68 0.72 -10.66 4.88
N LYS A 69 0.29 -11.43 3.87
CA LYS A 69 0.78 -12.78 3.59
C LYS A 69 2.29 -12.77 3.37
N SER A 70 2.76 -11.92 2.45
CA SER A 70 4.19 -11.83 2.13
C SER A 70 5.02 -11.43 3.34
N LEU A 71 4.56 -10.49 4.16
CA LEU A 71 5.29 -10.08 5.35
C LEU A 71 5.27 -11.16 6.44
N SER A 72 4.21 -11.96 6.55
CA SER A 72 4.07 -13.01 7.57
C SER A 72 4.89 -14.27 7.26
N GLU A 73 5.00 -14.64 5.98
CA GLU A 73 5.79 -15.80 5.53
C GLU A 73 7.31 -15.56 5.61
N ASN A 74 7.73 -14.30 5.67
CA ASN A 74 9.12 -13.93 5.58
C ASN A 74 9.74 -13.61 6.95
N LYS A 75 11.05 -13.89 7.09
CA LYS A 75 11.82 -13.52 8.28
C LYS A 75 11.74 -12.02 8.54
N MET A 76 11.73 -11.63 9.82
CA MET A 76 11.82 -10.22 10.23
C MET A 76 12.99 -9.53 9.53
N GLY A 77 12.76 -8.30 9.07
CA GLY A 77 13.78 -7.51 8.36
C GLY A 77 13.78 -7.65 6.83
N LYS A 78 13.13 -8.67 6.25
CA LYS A 78 13.01 -8.77 4.78
C LYS A 78 12.11 -7.65 4.25
N VAL A 79 12.60 -6.97 3.21
CA VAL A 79 11.85 -5.92 2.52
C VAL A 79 10.98 -6.54 1.44
N ILE A 80 9.69 -6.22 1.47
CA ILE A 80 8.72 -6.57 0.43
C ILE A 80 8.55 -5.36 -0.48
N LEU A 81 8.97 -5.49 -1.74
CA LEU A 81 8.93 -4.40 -2.71
C LEU A 81 7.51 -4.20 -3.25
N CYS A 82 7.17 -2.94 -3.57
CA CYS A 82 5.86 -2.65 -4.16
C CYS A 82 5.66 -3.36 -5.52
N SER A 83 6.73 -3.52 -6.29
CA SER A 83 6.76 -4.20 -7.58
C SER A 83 6.47 -5.70 -7.47
N ASP A 84 6.83 -6.33 -6.35
CA ASP A 84 6.58 -7.76 -6.13
C ASP A 84 5.11 -8.01 -5.83
N ILE A 85 4.51 -7.19 -4.96
CA ILE A 85 3.07 -7.28 -4.68
C ILE A 85 2.22 -6.89 -5.89
N GLU A 86 2.65 -5.90 -6.67
CA GLU A 86 2.03 -5.57 -7.96
C GLU A 86 1.94 -6.81 -8.86
N LYS A 87 3.04 -7.56 -9.00
CA LYS A 87 3.07 -8.78 -9.81
C LYS A 87 2.16 -9.86 -9.24
N ILE A 88 2.12 -10.05 -7.92
CA ILE A 88 1.29 -11.09 -7.29
C ILE A 88 -0.19 -10.84 -7.56
N VAL A 89 -0.65 -9.59 -7.41
CA VAL A 89 -2.07 -9.24 -7.53
C VAL A 89 -2.51 -9.06 -8.98
N PHE A 90 -1.69 -8.44 -9.82
CA PHE A 90 -2.11 -8.09 -11.18
C PHE A 90 -1.64 -9.06 -12.26
N LYS A 91 -0.70 -9.99 -11.99
CA LYS A 91 -0.44 -11.10 -12.92
C LYS A 91 -1.39 -12.25 -12.65
N HIS A 92 -2.52 -12.25 -13.33
CA HIS A 92 -3.17 -13.50 -13.69
C HIS A 92 -2.54 -14.05 -14.98
N VAL A 93 -1.69 -15.07 -14.79
CA VAL A 93 -1.41 -16.21 -15.69
C VAL A 93 -1.30 -15.89 -17.19
N THR A 94 -0.08 -15.65 -17.65
CA THR A 94 0.38 -16.17 -18.94
C THR A 94 1.18 -17.44 -18.67
N VAL A 95 0.49 -18.53 -18.29
CA VAL A 95 1.03 -19.88 -18.43
C VAL A 95 0.29 -20.49 -19.61
N GLY A 96 0.95 -20.51 -20.76
CA GLY A 96 0.74 -21.61 -21.70
C GLY A 96 1.52 -22.81 -21.19
N ASP A 97 0.91 -23.98 -21.25
CA ASP A 97 1.50 -25.33 -21.15
C ASP A 97 2.59 -25.58 -20.09
N ASP A 98 2.23 -26.26 -18.99
CA ASP A 98 2.77 -27.61 -18.74
C ASP A 98 1.92 -28.36 -17.69
N HIS A 99 1.73 -29.66 -17.89
CA HIS A 99 0.91 -30.56 -17.08
C HIS A 99 1.47 -30.72 -15.65
N THR A 100 0.65 -30.47 -14.61
CA THR A 100 0.65 -31.31 -13.40
C THR A 100 -0.69 -31.21 -12.66
N GLU A 101 -1.32 -32.37 -12.41
CA GLU A 101 -2.65 -32.52 -11.80
C GLU A 101 -2.77 -31.97 -10.37
N PRO A 102 -3.96 -31.49 -9.97
CA PRO A 102 -4.33 -31.34 -8.57
C PRO A 102 -5.17 -32.54 -8.10
N THR A 103 -4.60 -33.36 -7.21
CA THR A 103 -5.37 -34.36 -6.46
C THR A 103 -6.28 -33.67 -5.44
N ILE A 104 -7.55 -34.05 -5.53
CA ILE A 104 -8.73 -33.57 -4.80
C ILE A 104 -8.68 -33.95 -3.32
N ALA A 105 -9.07 -33.01 -2.44
CA ALA A 105 -9.81 -33.29 -1.21
C ALA A 105 -10.71 -32.10 -0.83
N LEU A 106 -12.03 -32.29 -0.95
CA LEU A 106 -13.10 -31.44 -0.39
C LEU A 106 -13.02 -31.46 1.16
N GLU A 107 -13.46 -30.45 1.93
CA GLU A 107 -14.86 -30.06 2.10
C GLU A 107 -15.07 -28.70 2.84
N ASN A 108 -16.07 -27.96 2.35
CA ASN A 108 -17.10 -27.15 3.04
C ASN A 108 -16.78 -25.80 3.72
N GLY A 109 -17.31 -24.71 3.13
CA GLY A 109 -17.57 -23.44 3.83
C GLY A 109 -17.80 -22.21 2.94
N SER A 110 -19.06 -21.96 2.53
CA SER A 110 -19.63 -20.71 1.96
C SER A 110 -19.01 -20.11 0.69
N GLU A 111 -19.70 -20.34 -0.43
CA GLU A 111 -19.49 -19.72 -1.74
C GLU A 111 -19.92 -18.24 -1.74
N ASP A 112 -18.95 -17.33 -1.72
CA ASP A 112 -19.07 -16.01 -2.32
C ASP A 112 -18.20 -15.98 -3.58
N THR A 113 -18.88 -15.97 -4.73
CA THR A 113 -18.37 -16.07 -6.09
C THR A 113 -17.34 -14.98 -6.43
N ILE A 114 -16.06 -15.36 -6.42
CA ILE A 114 -14.98 -15.04 -7.37
C ILE A 114 -15.12 -13.70 -8.12
N SER A 115 -14.51 -12.64 -7.59
CA SER A 115 -14.44 -11.28 -8.16
C SER A 115 -13.22 -11.06 -9.09
N SER A 116 -12.77 -12.09 -9.82
CA SER A 116 -11.48 -12.10 -10.53
C SER A 116 -11.42 -11.29 -11.85
N SER A 117 -12.45 -10.53 -12.20
CA SER A 117 -12.55 -9.82 -13.49
C SER A 117 -12.24 -8.32 -13.44
N SER A 118 -11.95 -7.77 -12.25
CA SER A 118 -11.81 -6.30 -12.05
C SER A 118 -10.37 -5.79 -12.13
N SER A 119 -9.38 -6.65 -11.89
CA SER A 119 -7.94 -6.30 -11.84
C SER A 119 -7.31 -6.13 -13.22
N SER A 120 -7.87 -6.78 -14.25
CA SER A 120 -7.32 -6.85 -15.61
C SER A 120 -7.55 -5.61 -16.50
N LYS A 121 -8.19 -4.55 -15.98
CA LYS A 121 -8.50 -3.32 -16.74
C LYS A 121 -7.59 -2.12 -16.44
N LEU A 122 -6.72 -2.18 -15.44
CA LEU A 122 -5.86 -1.05 -15.11
C LEU A 122 -4.60 -1.04 -15.96
N SER A 123 -4.15 0.15 -16.36
CA SER A 123 -2.85 0.31 -17.00
C SER A 123 -1.73 -0.08 -16.03
N GLN A 124 -0.58 -0.51 -16.55
CA GLN A 124 0.59 -0.87 -15.72
C GLN A 124 1.02 0.27 -14.77
N VAL A 125 0.87 1.52 -15.20
CA VAL A 125 1.17 2.70 -14.38
C VAL A 125 0.20 2.79 -13.19
N GLU A 126 -1.08 2.55 -13.41
CA GLU A 126 -2.10 2.55 -12.35
C GLU A 126 -1.92 1.38 -11.40
N GLN A 127 -1.66 0.16 -11.91
CA GLN A 127 -1.36 -1.01 -11.10
C GLN A 127 -0.21 -0.75 -10.12
N ARG A 128 0.90 -0.21 -10.64
CA ARG A 128 2.05 0.19 -9.84
C ARG A 128 1.72 1.26 -8.81
N GLU A 129 0.93 2.24 -9.18
CA GLU A 129 0.52 3.30 -8.26
C GLU A 129 -0.45 2.78 -7.18
N GLU A 130 -1.36 1.85 -7.49
CA GLU A 130 -2.24 1.23 -6.49
C GLU A 130 -1.45 0.38 -5.50
N SER A 131 -0.47 -0.40 -5.95
CA SER A 131 0.44 -1.12 -5.05
C SER A 131 1.17 -0.17 -4.10
N ARG A 132 1.70 0.95 -4.62
CA ARG A 132 2.35 1.98 -3.77
C ARG A 132 1.38 2.68 -2.83
N ARG A 133 0.12 2.90 -3.22
CA ARG A 133 -0.92 3.46 -2.35
C ARG A 133 -1.23 2.52 -1.20
N ALA A 134 -1.36 1.22 -1.47
CA ALA A 134 -1.55 0.21 -0.43
C ALA A 134 -0.38 0.23 0.56
N ALA A 135 0.87 0.18 0.08
CA ALA A 135 2.05 0.27 0.95
C ALA A 135 2.08 1.56 1.80
N ARG A 136 1.79 2.72 1.21
CA ARG A 136 1.69 4.01 1.94
C ARG A 136 0.66 3.96 3.05
N ARG A 137 -0.52 3.42 2.77
CA ARG A 137 -1.59 3.30 3.76
C ARG A 137 -1.22 2.35 4.88
N LEU A 138 -0.57 1.24 4.57
CA LEU A 138 -0.11 0.28 5.58
C LEU A 138 0.91 0.92 6.53
N VAL A 139 1.84 1.72 6.01
CA VAL A 139 2.78 2.46 6.87
C VAL A 139 2.06 3.53 7.69
N ALA A 140 1.16 4.29 7.08
CA ALA A 140 0.50 5.42 7.74
C ALA A 140 -0.56 5.01 8.77
N PHE A 141 -1.28 3.92 8.52
CA PHE A 141 -2.46 3.53 9.29
C PHE A 141 -2.38 2.11 9.88
N GLY A 142 -1.36 1.31 9.54
CA GLY A 142 -1.26 -0.09 9.96
C GLY A 142 -2.24 -1.03 9.25
N PHE A 143 -2.15 -2.32 9.56
CA PHE A 143 -3.02 -3.37 9.02
C PHE A 143 -4.41 -3.39 9.65
N GLU A 144 -4.48 -3.15 10.96
CA GLU A 144 -5.74 -3.13 11.73
C GLU A 144 -6.77 -2.16 11.15
N SER A 145 -6.36 -0.94 10.80
CA SER A 145 -7.24 0.07 10.18
C SER A 145 -7.72 -0.29 8.77
N GLN A 146 -7.13 -1.32 8.15
CA GLN A 146 -7.45 -1.77 6.79
C GLN A 146 -8.25 -3.08 6.78
N GLY A 147 -8.64 -3.58 7.96
CA GLY A 147 -9.52 -4.75 8.08
C GLY A 147 -8.80 -6.07 8.41
N ILE A 148 -7.47 -6.06 8.57
CA ILE A 148 -6.73 -7.22 9.08
C ILE A 148 -6.62 -7.09 10.60
N LEU A 149 -7.56 -7.71 11.31
CA LEU A 149 -7.66 -7.64 12.77
C LEU A 149 -6.44 -8.29 13.44
N ASN A 150 -6.10 -7.80 14.63
CA ASN A 150 -4.99 -8.30 15.48
C ASN A 150 -3.58 -8.14 14.89
N GLU A 151 -3.42 -7.39 13.80
CA GLU A 151 -2.11 -7.07 13.24
C GLU A 151 -1.74 -5.61 13.53
N ASN A 152 -1.16 -5.40 14.71
CA ASN A 152 -0.73 -4.09 15.22
C ASN A 152 0.78 -3.82 15.02
N ARG A 153 1.51 -4.73 14.36
CA ARG A 153 2.93 -4.53 14.05
C ARG A 153 3.13 -3.31 13.15
N SER A 154 4.10 -2.48 13.51
CA SER A 154 4.48 -1.30 12.73
C SER A 154 5.34 -1.68 11.53
N LEU A 155 5.26 -0.86 10.47
CA LEU A 155 5.98 -1.06 9.23
C LEU A 155 6.98 0.07 8.96
N GLU A 156 8.13 -0.28 8.40
CA GLU A 156 9.14 0.68 7.95
C GLU A 156 9.22 0.71 6.42
N PRO A 157 9.16 1.89 5.79
CA PRO A 157 9.40 2.03 4.36
C PRO A 157 10.90 2.02 4.08
N ILE A 158 11.34 1.16 3.16
CA ILE A 158 12.74 1.03 2.80
C ILE A 158 12.94 1.35 1.33
N GLN A 159 13.92 2.20 1.06
CA GLN A 159 14.42 2.49 -0.28
C GLN A 159 15.95 2.50 -0.26
N ASN A 160 16.58 1.71 -1.14
CA ASN A 160 18.05 1.59 -1.22
C ASN A 160 18.70 1.29 0.14
N GLY A 161 18.08 0.39 0.92
CA GLY A 161 18.56 0.00 2.26
C GLY A 161 18.37 1.05 3.35
N LYS A 162 17.73 2.19 3.06
CA LYS A 162 17.49 3.27 4.02
C LYS A 162 16.01 3.42 4.32
N ILE A 163 15.69 3.79 5.56
CA ILE A 163 14.33 4.20 5.93
C ILE A 163 14.02 5.51 5.23
N VAL A 164 12.86 5.58 4.57
CA VAL A 164 12.41 6.77 3.85
C VAL A 164 10.99 7.16 4.23
N GLU A 165 10.67 8.44 4.08
CA GLU A 165 9.30 8.91 4.19
C GLU A 165 8.53 8.55 2.91
N THR A 166 7.41 7.85 3.07
CA THR A 166 6.68 7.25 1.94
C THR A 166 6.15 8.27 0.93
N SER A 167 5.87 9.49 1.39
CA SER A 167 5.39 10.59 0.56
C SER A 167 6.45 11.10 -0.41
N PHE A 168 7.73 10.92 -0.07
CA PHE A 168 8.90 11.38 -0.84
C PHE A 168 9.63 10.25 -1.57
N ALA A 169 9.30 8.99 -1.28
CA ALA A 169 9.86 7.83 -1.97
C ALA A 169 9.61 7.90 -3.49
N LYS A 170 10.66 7.64 -4.27
CA LYS A 170 10.65 7.67 -5.76
C LYS A 170 11.20 6.37 -6.32
N GLY A 171 10.70 5.91 -7.46
CA GLY A 171 11.20 4.68 -8.07
C GLY A 171 10.78 3.42 -7.30
N GLU A 172 11.69 2.46 -7.16
CA GLU A 172 11.46 1.20 -6.44
C GLU A 172 11.72 1.37 -4.94
N TRP A 173 10.77 0.90 -4.14
CA TRP A 173 10.82 0.92 -2.68
C TRP A 173 9.84 -0.13 -2.15
N GLY A 174 9.98 -0.49 -0.88
CA GLY A 174 9.17 -1.51 -0.24
C GLY A 174 8.91 -1.21 1.23
N ILE A 175 8.28 -2.16 1.89
CA ILE A 175 8.00 -2.12 3.33
C ILE A 175 8.51 -3.38 4.01
N ARG A 176 8.83 -3.28 5.29
CA ARG A 176 9.17 -4.43 6.14
C ARG A 176 8.58 -4.25 7.54
N TRP A 177 8.52 -5.34 8.30
CA TRP A 177 8.28 -5.23 9.74
C TRP A 177 9.36 -4.41 10.43
N LYS A 178 8.91 -3.55 11.35
CA LYS A 178 9.76 -2.85 12.30
C LYS A 178 10.28 -3.81 13.37
#